data_AF-A0A803MI14-F1
#
_entry.id   AF-A0A803MI14-F1
#
_cell.length_a   1.000
_cell.length_b   1.000
_cell.length_c   1.000
_cell.angle_alpha   90.00
_cell.angle_beta   90.00
_cell.angle_gamma   90.00
#
_symmetry.space_group_name_H-M   'P 1'
#
loop_
_entity.id
_entity.type
_entity.pdbx_description
1 polymer ?
#
loop_
_entity_poly.entity_id
_entity_poly.type
_entity_poly.pdbx_seq_one_letter_code
_entity_poly.pdbx_strand_id
1 'polypeptide(L)'
;LGFTKYYSLTTAAKLADKVPEGKIDLNFVENVDSVIQFFNQLGFQQSDIRKIACREPRILVSRVSETLKPKIKILNDLGIFGSDLVEVILINPSILFQNLGPAIQAYKTVLGSDGDVVTVLKQSSGISFDCAAKYLIPNVNLLQNYCVVPTEKIQNYIIQHPKSFAVRTDLFRDMLVKVEVELKIPRGSSMFLYGFHMMTRVSDKHIEDRCEVFKSFGWTQADVMRLIKQNPLCLCYTKARIEKRLDFLMNQQGYEPFYLSLQPLLFICSLEKRLLPRLQVIQILKEKGFLRRNYHLSSAIGMTDSMFFKRFVRPFEVVHEVYAQMTGSTLGSLFSRGQTFENLPLSRSAGT
;
A
#
# COMPACT_ATOMS: atom_id res chain seq x y z
N LEU A 1 29.34 12.06 3.65
CA LEU A 1 28.14 11.35 3.12
C LEU A 1 27.94 11.45 1.60
N GLY A 2 28.71 12.26 0.85
CA GLY A 2 28.60 12.31 -0.61
C GLY A 2 27.26 12.86 -1.12
N PHE A 3 26.79 13.96 -0.51
CA PHE A 3 25.62 14.69 -1.00
C PHE A 3 25.96 15.50 -2.24
N THR A 4 25.00 15.60 -3.17
CA THR A 4 25.05 16.64 -4.20
C THR A 4 24.74 17.99 -3.58
N LYS A 5 25.12 19.10 -4.24
CA LYS A 5 24.80 20.46 -3.77
C LYS A 5 23.32 20.64 -3.43
N TYR A 6 22.42 20.12 -4.28
CA TYR A 6 20.98 20.15 -4.05
C TYR A 6 20.57 19.41 -2.76
N TYR A 7 21.07 18.19 -2.54
CA TYR A 7 20.74 17.44 -1.33
C TYR A 7 21.34 18.03 -0.07
N SER A 8 22.54 18.63 -0.15
CA SER A 8 23.14 19.35 0.99
C SER A 8 22.26 20.53 1.43
N LEU A 9 21.86 21.39 0.49
CA LEU A 9 21.03 22.57 0.79
C LEU A 9 19.66 22.18 1.37
N THR A 10 18.99 21.22 0.73
CA THR A 10 17.67 20.75 1.19
C THR A 10 17.75 20.06 2.55
N THR A 11 18.80 19.29 2.82
CA THR A 11 19.02 18.62 4.12
C THR A 11 19.32 19.65 5.20
N ALA A 12 20.15 20.66 4.92
CA ALA A 12 20.47 21.74 5.85
C ALA A 12 19.23 22.58 6.20
N ALA A 13 18.42 22.95 5.21
CA ALA A 13 17.17 23.68 5.45
C ALA A 13 16.21 22.89 6.35
N LYS A 14 16.04 21.58 6.11
CA LYS A 14 15.24 20.71 6.97
C LYS A 14 15.82 20.54 8.37
N LEU A 15 17.14 20.60 8.52
CA LEU A 15 17.79 20.51 9.83
C LEU A 15 17.50 21.78 10.64
N ALA A 16 17.63 22.96 10.02
CA ALA A 16 17.37 24.25 10.64
C ALA A 16 15.91 24.38 11.10
N ASP A 17 14.95 23.90 10.31
CA ASP A 17 13.52 23.86 10.70
C ASP A 17 13.27 22.98 11.93
N LYS A 18 14.05 21.90 12.08
CA LYS A 18 13.86 20.90 13.13
C LYS A 18 14.69 21.12 14.39
N VAL A 19 15.71 21.96 14.34
CA VAL A 19 16.65 22.21 15.42
C VAL A 19 16.71 23.73 15.65
N PRO A 20 16.22 24.23 16.80
CA PRO A 20 16.25 25.65 17.10
C PRO A 20 17.68 26.23 17.02
N GLU A 21 17.80 27.48 16.57
CA GLU A 21 19.07 28.21 16.53
C GLU A 21 19.75 28.19 17.92
N GLY A 22 21.07 27.93 17.94
CA GLY A 22 21.87 27.83 19.17
C GLY A 22 21.93 26.45 19.83
N LYS A 23 21.26 25.41 19.29
CA LYS A 23 21.38 24.01 19.76
C LYS A 23 22.32 23.12 18.94
N ILE A 24 22.89 23.65 17.85
CA ILE A 24 23.90 22.94 17.07
C ILE A 24 25.24 23.13 17.79
N ASP A 25 25.73 22.05 18.40
CA ASP A 25 26.95 22.02 19.20
C ASP A 25 28.19 22.44 18.38
N LEU A 26 29.18 23.06 19.04
CA LEU A 26 30.45 23.46 18.44
C LEU A 26 31.23 22.24 17.91
N ASN A 27 30.98 21.05 18.45
CA ASN A 27 31.57 19.78 18.00
C ASN A 27 30.69 19.00 17.00
N PHE A 28 29.95 19.72 16.14
CA PHE A 28 29.07 19.13 15.12
C PHE A 28 29.73 18.02 14.29
N VAL A 29 30.98 18.21 13.86
CA VAL A 29 31.71 17.23 13.02
C VAL A 29 31.98 15.94 13.78
N GLU A 30 32.51 16.02 15.00
CA GLU A 30 32.78 14.84 15.84
C GLU A 30 31.51 14.04 16.16
N ASN A 31 30.39 14.75 16.37
CA ASN A 31 29.09 14.13 16.59
C ASN A 31 28.60 13.39 15.33
N VAL A 32 28.71 14.02 14.15
CA VAL A 32 28.37 13.40 12.86
C VAL A 32 29.21 12.14 12.62
N ASP A 33 30.51 12.19 12.86
CA ASP A 33 31.41 11.05 12.68
C ASP A 33 31.06 9.90 13.65
N SER A 34 30.76 10.23 14.91
CA SER A 34 30.30 9.28 15.92
C SER A 34 28.99 8.59 15.50
N VAL A 35 28.04 9.35 14.97
CA VAL A 35 26.78 8.83 14.43
C VAL A 35 27.05 7.90 13.25
N ILE A 36 27.87 8.32 12.28
CA ILE A 36 28.22 7.51 11.10
C ILE A 36 28.89 6.20 11.52
N GLN A 37 29.85 6.25 12.43
CA GLN A 37 30.53 5.06 12.96
C GLN A 37 29.54 4.11 13.63
N PHE A 38 28.61 4.64 14.44
CA PHE A 38 27.56 3.85 15.06
C PHE A 38 26.65 3.17 14.03
N PHE A 39 26.20 3.87 13.00
CA PHE A 39 25.40 3.28 11.93
C PHE A 39 26.18 2.21 11.14
N ASN A 40 27.46 2.43 10.86
CA ASN A 40 28.31 1.43 10.20
C ASN A 40 28.43 0.15 11.04
N GLN A 41 28.57 0.27 12.37
CA GLN A 41 28.60 -0.88 13.29
C GLN A 41 27.29 -1.69 13.27
N LEU A 42 26.17 -1.04 12.98
CA LEU A 42 24.87 -1.69 12.83
C LEU A 42 24.64 -2.27 11.42
N GLY A 43 25.62 -2.16 10.51
CA GLY A 43 25.56 -2.71 9.16
C GLY A 43 25.00 -1.77 8.08
N PHE A 44 24.78 -0.49 8.40
CA PHE A 44 24.31 0.48 7.40
C PHE A 44 25.44 0.86 6.44
N GLN A 45 25.12 0.95 5.15
CA GLN A 45 26.05 1.46 4.15
C GLN A 45 26.01 2.99 4.10
N GLN A 46 27.07 3.61 3.58
CA GLN A 46 27.13 5.07 3.44
C GLN A 46 25.95 5.63 2.61
N SER A 47 25.48 4.87 1.61
CA SER A 47 24.29 5.21 0.83
C SER A 47 23.01 5.22 1.64
N ASP A 48 22.90 4.34 2.65
CA ASP A 48 21.74 4.22 3.51
C ASP A 48 21.69 5.37 4.51
N ILE A 49 22.82 5.66 5.15
CA ILE A 49 22.98 6.82 6.04
C ILE A 49 22.64 8.11 5.30
N ARG A 50 23.08 8.25 4.04
CA ARG A 50 22.72 9.38 3.19
C ARG A 50 21.20 9.50 2.97
N LYS A 51 20.52 8.39 2.64
CA LYS A 51 19.05 8.37 2.45
C LYS A 51 18.32 8.75 3.75
N ILE A 52 18.80 8.24 4.88
CA ILE A 52 18.26 8.52 6.21
C ILE A 52 18.40 10.01 6.52
N ALA A 53 19.60 10.58 6.39
CA ALA A 53 19.85 11.99 6.64
C ALA A 53 19.01 12.93 5.75
N CYS A 54 18.79 12.59 4.47
CA CYS A 54 17.89 13.35 3.58
C CYS A 54 16.43 13.43 4.10
N ARG A 55 15.97 12.39 4.79
CA ARG A 55 14.60 12.26 5.29
C ARG A 55 14.45 12.75 6.73
N GLU A 56 15.45 12.50 7.55
CA GLU A 56 15.50 12.84 8.96
C GLU A 56 16.88 13.39 9.35
N PRO A 57 17.17 14.67 9.05
CA PRO A 57 18.50 15.22 9.25
C PRO A 57 18.90 15.35 10.73
N ARG A 58 17.94 15.38 11.66
CA ARG A 58 18.19 15.40 13.12
C ARG A 58 19.09 14.26 13.58
N ILE A 59 19.14 13.16 12.82
CA ILE A 59 20.00 12.02 13.11
C ILE A 59 21.48 12.38 13.16
N LEU A 60 21.91 13.34 12.33
CA LEU A 60 23.30 13.79 12.24
C LEU A 60 23.77 14.54 13.48
N VAL A 61 22.83 15.10 14.25
CA VAL A 61 23.10 15.83 15.50
C VAL A 61 22.69 15.04 16.74
N SER A 62 22.31 13.77 16.58
CA SER A 62 21.80 12.95 17.67
C SER A 62 22.92 12.41 18.54
N ARG A 63 22.76 12.49 19.85
CA ARG A 63 23.67 11.84 20.80
C ARG A 63 23.49 10.32 20.72
N VAL A 64 24.53 9.62 20.28
CA VAL A 64 24.49 8.16 20.08
C VAL A 64 24.06 7.43 21.35
N SER A 65 24.64 7.77 22.50
CA SER A 65 24.37 7.12 23.79
C SER A 65 22.97 7.38 24.34
N GLU A 66 22.51 8.63 24.25
CA GLU A 66 21.25 9.08 24.89
C GLU A 66 20.03 8.89 23.98
N THR A 67 20.20 9.00 22.67
CA THR A 67 19.08 9.00 21.71
C THR A 67 19.01 7.71 20.91
N LEU A 68 20.11 7.34 20.24
CA LEU A 68 20.06 6.26 19.26
C LEU A 68 20.13 4.87 19.91
N LYS A 69 21.12 4.62 20.77
CA LYS A 69 21.31 3.32 21.44
C LYS A 69 20.05 2.82 22.17
N PRO A 70 19.30 3.65 22.94
CA PRO A 70 18.09 3.19 23.59
C PRO A 70 17.01 2.72 22.62
N LYS A 71 16.88 3.36 21.45
CA LYS A 71 15.89 2.99 20.44
C LYS A 71 16.28 1.72 19.72
N ILE A 72 17.57 1.56 19.41
CA ILE A 72 18.11 0.32 18.86
C ILE A 72 17.90 -0.84 19.84
N LYS A 73 18.13 -0.61 21.14
CA LYS A 73 17.86 -1.61 22.18
C LYS A 73 16.39 -2.08 22.16
N ILE A 74 15.44 -1.15 22.10
CA ILE A 74 14.00 -1.50 22.02
C ILE A 74 13.69 -2.35 20.80
N LEU A 75 14.28 -2.04 19.63
CA LEU A 75 14.08 -2.83 18.41
C LEU A 75 14.72 -4.22 18.51
N ASN A 76 15.91 -4.30 19.09
CA ASN A 76 16.62 -5.55 19.35
C ASN A 76 15.84 -6.44 20.35
N ASP A 77 15.29 -5.86 21.42
CA ASP A 77 14.48 -6.57 22.42
C ASP A 77 13.18 -7.12 21.80
N LEU A 78 12.72 -6.56 20.67
CA LEU A 78 11.60 -7.06 19.87
C LEU A 78 12.03 -8.12 18.83
N GLY A 79 13.32 -8.42 18.70
CA GLY A 79 13.85 -9.40 17.77
C GLY A 79 14.31 -8.84 16.41
N ILE A 80 14.41 -7.52 16.26
CA ILE A 80 14.81 -6.88 14.99
C ILE A 80 16.32 -6.62 14.99
N PHE A 81 17.05 -7.32 14.11
CA PHE A 81 18.52 -7.23 14.03
C PHE A 81 19.02 -7.15 12.58
N GLY A 82 20.30 -6.84 12.39
CA GLY A 82 20.99 -6.95 11.11
C GLY A 82 20.26 -6.25 9.95
N SER A 83 20.02 -6.97 8.86
CA SER A 83 19.33 -6.44 7.68
C SER A 83 17.91 -5.94 7.96
N ASP A 84 17.19 -6.58 8.89
CA ASP A 84 15.83 -6.17 9.26
C ASP A 84 15.83 -4.81 9.98
N LEU A 85 16.83 -4.58 10.84
CA LEU A 85 17.03 -3.30 11.50
C LEU A 85 17.32 -2.19 10.48
N VAL A 86 18.18 -2.49 9.50
CA VAL A 86 18.49 -1.57 8.39
C VAL A 86 17.23 -1.23 7.60
N GLU A 87 16.44 -2.24 7.24
CA GLU A 87 15.19 -2.08 6.49
C GLU A 87 14.18 -1.19 7.23
N VAL A 88 13.91 -1.49 8.51
CA VAL A 88 12.94 -0.74 9.33
C VAL A 88 13.33 0.74 9.45
N ILE A 89 14.60 1.03 9.73
CA ILE A 89 15.08 2.40 9.86
C ILE A 89 15.09 3.13 8.51
N LEU A 90 15.45 2.45 7.42
CA LEU A 90 15.37 3.02 6.07
C LEU A 90 13.94 3.40 5.68
N ILE A 91 12.95 2.59 6.07
CA ILE A 91 11.54 2.81 5.79
C ILE A 91 11.00 4.01 6.57
N ASN A 92 11.36 4.15 7.84
CA ASN A 92 10.92 5.25 8.70
C ASN A 92 12.02 5.72 9.66
N PRO A 93 12.95 6.60 9.22
CA PRO A 93 14.05 7.05 10.08
C PRO A 93 13.60 7.77 11.35
N SER A 94 12.41 8.40 11.30
CA SER A 94 11.84 9.11 12.45
C SER A 94 11.47 8.19 13.61
N ILE A 95 11.46 6.87 13.42
CA ILE A 95 11.25 5.88 14.49
C ILE A 95 12.24 6.05 15.65
N LEU A 96 13.45 6.51 15.36
CA LEU A 96 14.51 6.75 16.35
C LEU A 96 14.28 7.98 17.24
N PHE A 97 13.20 8.74 16.99
CA PHE A 97 12.85 9.92 17.78
C PHE A 97 11.47 9.81 18.46
N GLN A 98 10.76 8.70 18.26
CA GLN A 98 9.40 8.50 18.76
C GLN A 98 9.35 7.61 20.00
N ASN A 99 8.25 7.63 20.73
CA ASN A 99 8.06 6.78 21.91
C ASN A 99 7.60 5.37 21.53
N LEU A 100 8.57 4.54 21.13
CA LEU A 100 8.33 3.19 20.62
C LEU A 100 7.76 2.22 21.65
N GLY A 101 8.20 2.29 22.91
CA GLY A 101 7.78 1.34 23.95
C GLY A 101 6.26 1.27 24.10
N PRO A 102 5.57 2.39 24.39
CA PRO A 102 4.11 2.42 24.46
C PRO A 102 3.41 1.98 23.16
N ALA A 103 3.95 2.35 22.01
CA ALA A 103 3.37 1.97 20.72
C ALA A 103 3.47 0.46 20.45
N ILE A 104 4.64 -0.12 20.69
CA ILE A 104 4.90 -1.56 20.58
C ILE A 104 3.98 -2.29 21.54
N GLN A 105 3.85 -1.83 22.79
CA GLN A 105 2.94 -2.44 23.76
C GLN A 105 1.49 -2.41 23.28
N ALA A 106 1.04 -1.30 22.70
CA ALA A 106 -0.30 -1.20 22.13
C ALA A 106 -0.51 -2.20 20.97
N TYR A 107 0.46 -2.33 20.07
CA TYR A 107 0.41 -3.32 19.00
C TYR A 107 0.43 -4.75 19.54
N LYS A 108 1.26 -5.06 20.55
CA LYS A 108 1.26 -6.38 21.20
C LYS A 108 -0.09 -6.71 21.81
N THR A 109 -0.72 -5.76 22.51
CA THR A 109 -2.06 -5.94 23.10
C THR A 109 -3.12 -6.25 22.04
N VAL A 110 -3.03 -5.62 20.86
CA VAL A 110 -4.03 -5.78 19.80
C VAL A 110 -3.77 -7.01 18.93
N LEU A 111 -2.51 -7.30 18.59
CA LEU A 111 -2.14 -8.35 17.63
C LEU A 111 -1.82 -9.68 18.31
N GLY A 112 -1.37 -9.67 19.57
CA GLY A 112 -1.04 -10.87 20.32
C GLY A 112 0.25 -11.58 19.91
N SER A 113 1.01 -11.03 18.95
CA SER A 113 2.21 -11.65 18.39
C SER A 113 3.32 -10.62 18.11
N ASP A 114 4.52 -10.86 18.64
CA ASP A 114 5.69 -10.03 18.37
C ASP A 114 6.06 -10.05 16.87
N GLY A 115 5.89 -11.19 16.19
CA GLY A 115 6.13 -11.31 14.75
C GLY A 115 5.22 -10.40 13.91
N ASP A 116 3.97 -10.22 14.34
CA ASP A 116 3.04 -9.31 13.67
C ASP A 116 3.39 -7.85 13.95
N VAL A 117 3.87 -7.53 15.16
CA VAL A 117 4.41 -6.19 15.47
C VAL A 117 5.63 -5.89 14.59
N VAL A 118 6.56 -6.83 14.44
CA VAL A 118 7.71 -6.68 13.54
C VAL A 118 7.25 -6.45 12.10
N THR A 119 6.25 -7.21 11.64
CA THR A 119 5.66 -7.04 10.30
C THR A 119 5.08 -5.64 10.11
N VAL A 120 4.36 -5.11 11.10
CA VAL A 120 3.89 -3.72 11.09
C VAL A 120 5.08 -2.77 10.96
N LEU A 121 6.10 -2.87 11.80
CA LEU A 121 7.26 -1.98 11.77
C LEU A 121 7.97 -1.98 10.40
N LYS A 122 8.09 -3.15 9.76
CA LYS A 122 8.67 -3.31 8.41
C LYS A 122 7.83 -2.71 7.29
N GLN A 123 6.54 -2.44 7.48
CA GLN A 123 5.68 -1.87 6.43
C GLN A 123 5.39 -0.36 6.64
N SER A 124 5.80 0.17 7.80
CA SER A 124 5.28 1.42 8.36
C SER A 124 6.02 2.69 7.92
N SER A 125 6.05 2.98 6.62
CA SER A 125 6.61 4.26 6.15
C SER A 125 5.76 5.45 6.66
N GLY A 126 6.22 6.26 7.61
CA GLY A 126 5.48 7.47 8.03
C GLY A 126 4.25 7.21 8.90
N ILE A 127 4.29 6.17 9.75
CA ILE A 127 3.40 6.07 10.91
C ILE A 127 3.91 6.95 12.04
N SER A 128 2.97 7.58 12.74
CA SER A 128 3.22 8.17 14.05
C SER A 128 2.99 7.11 15.12
N PHE A 129 4.07 6.56 15.68
CA PHE A 129 4.05 5.67 16.82
C PHE A 129 3.55 6.37 18.08
N ASP A 130 3.75 7.68 18.22
CA ASP A 130 3.13 8.45 19.31
C ASP A 130 1.60 8.44 19.19
N CYS A 131 1.05 8.57 17.97
CA CYS A 131 -0.38 8.42 17.73
C CYS A 131 -0.84 6.97 17.95
N ALA A 132 -0.07 5.98 17.49
CA ALA A 132 -0.41 4.58 17.70
C ALA A 132 -0.46 4.24 19.21
N ALA A 133 0.53 4.68 19.99
CA ALA A 133 0.56 4.52 21.44
C ALA A 133 -0.70 5.08 22.12
N LYS A 134 -1.20 6.22 21.63
CA LYS A 134 -2.34 6.91 22.23
C LYS A 134 -3.70 6.38 21.77
N TYR A 135 -3.82 6.00 20.50
CA TYR A 135 -5.12 5.81 19.85
C TYR A 135 -5.38 4.41 19.31
N LEU A 136 -4.36 3.55 19.16
CA LEU A 136 -4.54 2.23 18.56
C LEU A 136 -5.57 1.39 19.33
N ILE A 137 -5.36 1.16 20.63
CA ILE A 137 -6.28 0.34 21.45
C ILE A 137 -7.70 0.95 21.47
N PRO A 138 -7.90 2.25 21.75
CA PRO A 138 -9.23 2.87 21.67
C PRO A 138 -9.92 2.68 20.31
N ASN A 139 -9.17 2.83 19.21
CA ASN A 139 -9.70 2.71 17.86
C ASN A 139 -10.09 1.27 17.52
N VAL A 140 -9.30 0.28 17.95
CA VAL A 140 -9.64 -1.14 17.77
C VAL A 140 -10.89 -1.51 18.56
N ASN A 141 -10.96 -1.12 19.83
CA ASN A 141 -12.15 -1.35 20.67
C ASN A 141 -13.39 -0.69 20.07
N LEU A 142 -13.25 0.55 19.59
CA LEU A 142 -14.32 1.25 18.91
C LEU A 142 -14.78 0.51 17.66
N LEU A 143 -13.86 0.06 16.81
CA LEU A 143 -14.19 -0.68 15.59
C LEU A 143 -14.90 -2.00 15.91
N GLN A 144 -14.42 -2.75 16.90
CA GLN A 144 -15.03 -4.02 17.35
C GLN A 144 -16.45 -3.82 17.90
N ASN A 145 -16.70 -2.73 18.62
CA ASN A 145 -18.04 -2.39 19.11
C ASN A 145 -18.97 -1.87 18.00
N TYR A 146 -18.39 -1.22 16.98
CA TYR A 146 -19.17 -0.62 15.89
C TYR A 146 -19.54 -1.63 14.82
N CYS A 147 -18.64 -2.58 14.49
CA CYS A 147 -18.76 -3.47 13.35
C CYS A 147 -18.89 -4.93 13.75
N VAL A 148 -19.57 -5.71 12.90
CA VAL A 148 -19.67 -7.17 13.07
C VAL A 148 -18.58 -7.84 12.23
N VAL A 149 -17.32 -7.60 12.59
CA VAL A 149 -16.15 -8.14 11.89
C VAL A 149 -15.32 -8.97 12.86
N PRO A 150 -14.93 -10.21 12.50
CA PRO A 150 -14.08 -11.04 13.35
C PRO A 150 -12.76 -10.35 13.72
N THR A 151 -12.31 -10.53 14.97
CA THR A 151 -11.06 -9.96 15.49
C THR A 151 -9.86 -10.28 14.60
N GLU A 152 -9.74 -11.50 14.11
CA GLU A 152 -8.65 -11.93 13.21
C GLU A 152 -8.63 -11.11 11.90
N LYS A 153 -9.80 -10.77 11.35
CA LYS A 153 -9.89 -9.92 10.15
C LYS A 153 -9.44 -8.49 10.46
N ILE A 154 -9.77 -7.97 11.64
CA ILE A 154 -9.32 -6.65 12.09
C ILE A 154 -7.81 -6.64 12.29
N GLN A 155 -7.24 -7.64 12.96
CA GLN A 155 -5.79 -7.77 13.17
C GLN A 155 -5.03 -7.85 11.85
N ASN A 156 -5.46 -8.71 10.91
CA ASN A 156 -4.90 -8.77 9.56
C ASN A 156 -4.96 -7.41 8.85
N TYR A 157 -6.05 -6.67 9.04
CA TYR A 157 -6.20 -5.34 8.46
C TYR A 157 -5.24 -4.31 9.08
N ILE A 158 -5.01 -4.38 10.39
CA ILE A 158 -4.05 -3.53 11.09
C ILE A 158 -2.64 -3.81 10.60
N ILE A 159 -2.28 -5.07 10.35
CA ILE A 159 -0.97 -5.44 9.80
C ILE A 159 -0.77 -4.83 8.41
N GLN A 160 -1.78 -4.89 7.54
CA GLN A 160 -1.71 -4.38 6.17
C GLN A 160 -1.78 -2.84 6.09
N HIS A 161 -2.53 -2.20 7.00
CA HIS A 161 -2.81 -0.77 6.97
C HIS A 161 -2.66 -0.09 8.35
N PRO A 162 -1.50 -0.20 9.00
CA PRO A 162 -1.32 0.22 10.39
C PRO A 162 -1.54 1.73 10.61
N LYS A 163 -1.33 2.55 9.58
CA LYS A 163 -1.61 4.00 9.58
C LYS A 163 -3.08 4.33 9.86
N SER A 164 -3.99 3.51 9.34
CA SER A 164 -5.43 3.78 9.42
C SER A 164 -5.93 3.75 10.87
N PHE A 165 -5.16 3.18 11.80
CA PHE A 165 -5.48 3.11 13.23
C PHE A 165 -4.69 4.08 14.11
N ALA A 166 -3.66 4.73 13.56
CA ALA A 166 -2.83 5.72 14.27
C ALA A 166 -3.36 7.15 14.08
N VAL A 167 -4.67 7.33 14.25
CA VAL A 167 -5.40 8.60 14.09
C VAL A 167 -6.22 8.89 15.35
N ARG A 168 -6.57 10.15 15.59
CA ARG A 168 -7.40 10.51 16.74
C ARG A 168 -8.75 9.77 16.70
N THR A 169 -9.24 9.35 17.86
CA THR A 169 -10.43 8.51 17.98
C THR A 169 -11.73 9.20 17.54
N ASP A 170 -11.83 10.52 17.66
CA ASP A 170 -12.95 11.28 17.12
C ASP A 170 -13.00 11.22 15.59
N LEU A 171 -11.87 11.49 14.92
CA LEU A 171 -11.76 11.36 13.47
C LEU A 171 -11.98 9.91 13.01
N PHE A 172 -11.48 8.93 13.78
CA PHE A 172 -11.72 7.52 13.52
C PHE A 172 -13.20 7.20 13.51
N ARG A 173 -13.94 7.67 14.53
CA ARG A 173 -15.40 7.51 14.64
C ARG A 173 -16.12 8.13 13.46
N ASP A 174 -15.77 9.36 13.10
CA ASP A 174 -16.40 10.06 11.97
C ASP A 174 -16.24 9.27 10.67
N MET A 175 -15.05 8.71 10.43
CA MET A 175 -14.81 7.86 9.26
C MET A 175 -15.67 6.58 9.27
N LEU A 176 -15.88 5.93 10.42
CA LEU A 176 -16.79 4.77 10.50
C LEU A 176 -18.23 5.16 10.14
N VAL A 177 -18.70 6.29 10.68
CA VAL A 177 -20.06 6.81 10.41
C VAL A 177 -20.22 7.14 8.93
N LYS A 178 -19.22 7.78 8.31
CA LYS A 178 -19.27 8.10 6.88
C LYS A 178 -19.32 6.87 5.98
N VAL A 179 -18.58 5.81 6.32
CA VAL A 179 -18.66 4.53 5.57
C VAL A 179 -20.06 3.94 5.62
N GLU A 180 -20.70 3.98 6.79
CA GLU A 180 -22.06 3.48 6.94
C GLU A 180 -23.10 4.36 6.23
N VAL A 181 -23.05 5.67 6.47
CA VAL A 181 -24.13 6.60 6.09
C VAL A 181 -23.96 7.08 4.64
N GLU A 182 -22.78 7.57 4.30
CA GLU A 182 -22.51 8.18 3.00
C GLU A 182 -22.24 7.10 1.94
N LEU A 183 -21.36 6.14 2.26
CA LEU A 183 -21.05 5.05 1.32
C LEU A 183 -22.13 3.95 1.32
N LYS A 184 -23.02 3.95 2.31
CA LYS A 184 -24.11 2.97 2.47
C LYS A 184 -23.58 1.53 2.49
N ILE A 185 -22.44 1.32 3.14
CA ILE A 185 -21.81 0.00 3.34
C ILE A 185 -22.20 -0.52 4.73
N PRO A 186 -22.90 -1.68 4.82
CA PRO A 186 -23.32 -2.23 6.11
C PRO A 186 -22.14 -2.61 7.01
N ARG A 187 -22.30 -2.44 8.33
CA ARG A 187 -21.31 -2.76 9.38
C ARG A 187 -20.82 -4.21 9.39
N GLY A 188 -21.59 -5.14 8.84
CA GLY A 188 -21.22 -6.55 8.69
C GLY A 188 -20.62 -6.91 7.32
N SER A 189 -20.49 -5.94 6.42
CA SER A 189 -19.93 -6.18 5.08
C SER A 189 -18.42 -6.35 5.14
N SER A 190 -17.89 -7.29 4.35
CA SER A 190 -16.44 -7.43 4.13
C SER A 190 -15.82 -6.17 3.51
N MET A 191 -16.62 -5.32 2.87
CA MET A 191 -16.18 -4.05 2.28
C MET A 191 -16.07 -2.91 3.30
N PHE A 192 -16.55 -3.10 4.53
CA PHE A 192 -16.56 -2.01 5.53
C PHE A 192 -15.14 -1.52 5.86
N LEU A 193 -14.20 -2.44 6.11
CA LEU A 193 -12.81 -2.07 6.39
C LEU A 193 -12.13 -1.39 5.20
N TYR A 194 -12.44 -1.81 3.97
CA TYR A 194 -11.93 -1.17 2.75
C TYR A 194 -12.51 0.23 2.54
N GLY A 195 -13.79 0.43 2.85
CA GLY A 195 -14.42 1.75 2.88
C GLY A 195 -13.74 2.64 3.90
N PHE A 196 -13.52 2.12 5.12
CA PHE A 196 -12.83 2.84 6.18
C PHE A 196 -11.41 3.25 5.76
N HIS A 197 -10.62 2.34 5.19
CA HIS A 197 -9.30 2.69 4.70
C HIS A 197 -9.32 3.74 3.61
N MET A 198 -10.27 3.67 2.68
CA MET A 198 -10.45 4.74 1.67
C MET A 198 -10.68 6.09 2.36
N MET A 199 -11.54 6.17 3.40
CA MET A 199 -11.76 7.41 4.16
C MET A 199 -10.49 7.93 4.84
N THR A 200 -9.59 7.04 5.29
CA THR A 200 -8.29 7.46 5.88
C THR A 200 -7.31 8.03 4.84
N ARG A 201 -7.59 7.87 3.55
CA ARG A 201 -6.68 8.15 2.44
C ARG A 201 -7.14 9.28 1.54
N VAL A 202 -8.45 9.50 1.47
CA VAL A 202 -9.08 10.40 0.51
C VAL A 202 -10.03 11.33 1.26
N SER A 203 -9.82 12.65 1.09
CA SER A 203 -10.72 13.64 1.69
C SER A 203 -12.08 13.66 0.99
N ASP A 204 -13.11 14.11 1.69
CA ASP A 204 -14.49 14.20 1.16
C ASP A 204 -14.55 14.91 -0.20
N LYS A 205 -13.89 16.07 -0.32
CA LYS A 205 -13.78 16.80 -1.59
C LYS A 205 -13.22 15.94 -2.74
N HIS A 206 -12.21 15.12 -2.46
CA HIS A 206 -11.64 14.26 -3.49
C HIS A 206 -12.55 13.07 -3.82
N ILE A 207 -13.33 12.57 -2.87
CA ILE A 207 -14.36 11.55 -3.11
C ILE A 207 -15.41 12.14 -4.04
N GLU A 208 -15.94 13.32 -3.72
CA GLU A 208 -16.92 14.05 -4.55
C GLU A 208 -16.38 14.30 -5.96
N ASP A 209 -15.23 14.96 -6.08
CA ASP A 209 -14.63 15.25 -7.39
C ASP A 209 -14.42 13.96 -8.22
N ARG A 210 -14.08 12.82 -7.59
CA ARG A 210 -13.88 11.53 -8.30
C ARG A 210 -15.21 10.89 -8.69
N CYS A 211 -16.25 11.04 -7.88
CA CYS A 211 -17.61 10.63 -8.26
C CYS A 211 -18.13 11.44 -9.46
N GLU A 212 -17.86 12.74 -9.51
CA GLU A 212 -18.22 13.60 -10.65
C GLU A 212 -17.53 13.19 -11.95
N VAL A 213 -16.30 12.67 -11.88
CA VAL A 213 -15.63 12.06 -13.04
C VAL A 213 -16.43 10.87 -13.60
N PHE A 214 -17.00 10.00 -12.76
CA PHE A 214 -17.83 8.92 -13.28
C PHE A 214 -19.09 9.47 -13.96
N LYS A 215 -19.73 10.48 -13.34
CA LYS A 215 -20.95 11.11 -13.88
C LYS A 215 -20.72 11.81 -15.21
N SER A 216 -19.55 12.44 -15.41
CA SER A 216 -19.22 13.06 -16.70
C SER A 216 -19.07 12.05 -17.84
N PHE A 217 -18.87 10.77 -17.52
CA PHE A 217 -18.91 9.64 -18.46
C PHE A 217 -20.29 8.98 -18.54
N GLY A 218 -21.36 9.62 -18.05
CA GLY A 218 -22.73 9.13 -18.15
C GLY A 218 -23.14 8.12 -17.07
N TRP A 219 -22.35 7.95 -16.00
CA TRP A 219 -22.76 7.11 -14.87
C TRP A 219 -23.83 7.80 -14.04
N THR A 220 -24.88 7.05 -13.67
CA THR A 220 -25.84 7.55 -12.68
C THR A 220 -25.25 7.49 -11.28
N GLN A 221 -25.83 8.27 -10.34
CA GLN A 221 -25.47 8.15 -8.92
C GLN A 221 -25.62 6.71 -8.41
N ALA A 222 -26.64 5.97 -8.90
CA ALA A 222 -26.86 4.59 -8.51
C ALA A 222 -25.73 3.65 -8.99
N ASP A 223 -25.20 3.87 -10.20
CA ASP A 223 -24.07 3.09 -10.74
C ASP A 223 -22.79 3.33 -9.94
N VAL A 224 -22.50 4.60 -9.63
CA VAL A 224 -21.33 4.97 -8.81
C VAL A 224 -21.42 4.33 -7.43
N MET A 225 -22.58 4.44 -6.77
CA MET A 225 -22.78 3.83 -5.44
C MET A 225 -22.69 2.30 -5.49
N ARG A 226 -23.16 1.67 -6.58
CA ARG A 226 -23.04 0.22 -6.77
C ARG A 226 -21.57 -0.21 -6.82
N LEU A 227 -20.76 0.49 -7.61
CA LEU A 227 -19.33 0.22 -7.73
C LEU A 227 -18.61 0.44 -6.38
N ILE A 228 -18.87 1.55 -5.70
CA ILE A 228 -18.26 1.87 -4.40
C ILE A 228 -18.59 0.80 -3.36
N LYS A 229 -19.84 0.36 -3.26
CA LYS A 229 -20.24 -0.68 -2.29
C LYS A 229 -19.58 -2.02 -2.54
N GLN A 230 -19.29 -2.34 -3.80
CA GLN A 230 -18.58 -3.56 -4.16
C GLN A 230 -17.06 -3.42 -3.99
N ASN A 231 -16.53 -2.21 -4.15
CA ASN A 231 -15.11 -1.94 -3.99
C ASN A 231 -14.79 -0.45 -3.78
N PRO A 232 -14.70 0.01 -2.52
CA PRO A 232 -14.45 1.42 -2.22
C PRO A 232 -13.09 1.91 -2.74
N LEU A 233 -12.13 1.00 -2.91
CA LEU A 233 -10.77 1.35 -3.36
C LEU A 233 -10.72 1.88 -4.80
N CYS A 234 -11.80 1.76 -5.58
CA CYS A 234 -11.89 2.38 -6.90
C CYS A 234 -11.69 3.91 -6.82
N LEU A 235 -12.04 4.53 -5.70
CA LEU A 235 -11.85 5.95 -5.46
C LEU A 235 -10.47 6.29 -4.90
N CYS A 236 -9.57 5.34 -4.63
CA CYS A 236 -8.20 5.65 -4.18
C CYS A 236 -7.28 6.14 -5.30
N TYR A 237 -7.71 6.06 -6.56
CA TYR A 237 -6.96 6.54 -7.72
C TYR A 237 -7.16 8.04 -7.95
N THR A 238 -6.20 8.68 -8.64
CA THR A 238 -6.33 10.08 -9.05
C THR A 238 -7.37 10.24 -10.14
N LYS A 239 -7.94 11.44 -10.31
CA LYS A 239 -8.92 11.76 -11.36
C LYS A 239 -8.42 11.35 -12.75
N ALA A 240 -7.21 11.78 -13.11
CA ALA A 240 -6.58 11.40 -14.37
C ALA A 240 -6.48 9.89 -14.61
N ARG A 241 -6.25 9.08 -13.55
CA ARG A 241 -6.20 7.61 -13.67
C ARG A 241 -7.58 6.99 -13.83
N ILE A 242 -8.61 7.59 -13.23
CA ILE A 242 -10.00 7.17 -13.41
C ILE A 242 -10.47 7.55 -14.82
N GLU A 243 -10.27 8.80 -15.24
CA GLU A 243 -10.60 9.30 -16.59
C GLU A 243 -9.96 8.45 -17.68
N LYS A 244 -8.65 8.20 -17.61
CA LYS A 244 -7.95 7.35 -18.58
C LYS A 244 -8.56 5.94 -18.66
N ARG A 245 -9.00 5.40 -17.54
CA ARG A 245 -9.62 4.06 -17.49
C ARG A 245 -11.03 4.06 -18.06
N LEU A 246 -11.82 5.09 -17.77
CA LEU A 246 -13.17 5.24 -18.31
C LEU A 246 -13.14 5.51 -19.81
N ASP A 247 -12.22 6.36 -20.29
CA ASP A 247 -12.01 6.57 -21.72
C ASP A 247 -11.73 5.27 -22.45
N PHE A 248 -10.80 4.46 -21.93
CA PHE A 248 -10.52 3.15 -22.49
C PHE A 248 -11.77 2.25 -22.47
N LEU A 249 -12.37 2.02 -21.31
CA LEU A 249 -13.47 1.05 -21.17
C LEU A 249 -14.74 1.48 -21.91
N MET A 250 -15.04 2.77 -21.96
CA MET A 250 -16.32 3.26 -22.46
C MET A 250 -16.18 3.76 -23.89
N ASN A 251 -15.28 4.71 -24.15
CA ASN A 251 -15.15 5.32 -25.47
C ASN A 251 -14.48 4.38 -26.48
N GLN A 252 -13.46 3.64 -26.06
CA GLN A 252 -12.72 2.75 -26.97
C GLN A 252 -13.30 1.34 -27.02
N GLN A 253 -13.81 0.80 -25.90
CA GLN A 253 -14.33 -0.57 -25.81
C GLN A 253 -15.86 -0.66 -25.80
N GLY A 254 -16.58 0.47 -25.72
CA GLY A 254 -18.04 0.51 -25.81
C GLY A 254 -18.79 -0.08 -24.61
N TYR A 255 -18.17 -0.17 -23.43
CA TYR A 255 -18.85 -0.67 -22.24
C TYR A 255 -19.76 0.38 -21.61
N GLU A 256 -20.99 -0.01 -21.30
CA GLU A 256 -21.99 0.81 -20.63
C GLU A 256 -21.72 0.97 -19.11
N PRO A 257 -22.07 2.11 -18.49
CA PRO A 257 -21.91 2.35 -17.05
C PRO A 257 -22.48 1.25 -16.17
N PHE A 258 -23.71 0.80 -16.45
CA PHE A 258 -24.38 -0.21 -15.65
C PHE A 258 -23.59 -1.53 -15.66
N TYR A 259 -23.10 -1.97 -16.82
CA TYR A 259 -22.28 -3.17 -16.93
C TYR A 259 -20.99 -3.01 -16.10
N LEU A 260 -20.28 -1.90 -16.26
CA LEU A 260 -19.00 -1.65 -15.56
C LEU A 260 -19.17 -1.57 -14.05
N SER A 261 -20.27 -1.01 -13.56
CA SER A 261 -20.56 -0.91 -12.13
C SER A 261 -20.72 -2.27 -11.42
N LEU A 262 -20.97 -3.34 -12.18
CA LEU A 262 -21.05 -4.72 -11.69
C LEU A 262 -19.70 -5.44 -11.74
N GLN A 263 -18.64 -4.79 -12.22
CA GLN A 263 -17.34 -5.41 -12.50
C GLN A 263 -16.19 -4.68 -11.77
N PRO A 264 -16.14 -4.72 -10.43
CA PRO A 264 -15.18 -3.96 -9.63
C PRO A 264 -13.72 -4.29 -9.94
N LEU A 265 -13.43 -5.52 -10.38
CA LEU A 265 -12.09 -5.94 -10.81
C LEU A 265 -11.53 -5.08 -11.94
N LEU A 266 -12.39 -4.56 -12.82
CA LEU A 266 -11.99 -3.69 -13.92
C LEU A 266 -11.48 -2.33 -13.43
N PHE A 267 -11.72 -1.95 -12.17
CA PHE A 267 -11.29 -0.67 -11.59
C PHE A 267 -10.09 -0.78 -10.66
N ILE A 268 -9.73 -1.97 -10.19
CA ILE A 268 -8.60 -2.14 -9.25
C ILE A 268 -7.34 -2.75 -9.85
N CYS A 269 -7.44 -3.54 -10.91
CA CYS A 269 -6.24 -4.09 -11.54
C CYS A 269 -5.46 -2.99 -12.28
N SER A 270 -4.17 -3.21 -12.55
CA SER A 270 -3.41 -2.30 -13.42
C SER A 270 -4.03 -2.27 -14.81
N LEU A 271 -4.31 -1.06 -15.31
CA LEU A 271 -4.82 -0.87 -16.66
C LEU A 271 -3.81 -1.42 -17.66
N GLU A 272 -2.58 -0.92 -17.61
CA GLU A 272 -1.53 -1.21 -18.59
C GLU A 272 -0.95 -2.62 -18.44
N LYS A 273 -0.73 -3.09 -17.21
CA LYS A 273 -0.05 -4.37 -16.98
C LYS A 273 -0.98 -5.58 -16.97
N ARG A 274 -2.30 -5.38 -16.81
CA ARG A 274 -3.24 -6.51 -16.65
C ARG A 274 -4.49 -6.36 -17.49
N LEU A 275 -5.20 -5.24 -17.44
CA LEU A 275 -6.48 -5.09 -18.13
C LEU A 275 -6.30 -5.08 -19.65
N LEU A 276 -5.45 -4.18 -20.18
CA LEU A 276 -5.21 -4.04 -21.61
C LEU A 276 -4.66 -5.33 -22.24
N PRO A 277 -3.57 -5.95 -21.71
CA PRO A 277 -2.96 -7.11 -22.37
C PRO A 277 -3.92 -8.29 -22.44
N ARG A 278 -4.72 -8.49 -21.40
CA ARG A 278 -5.66 -9.62 -21.34
C ARG A 278 -6.89 -9.38 -22.21
N LEU A 279 -7.40 -8.14 -22.29
CA LEU A 279 -8.53 -7.83 -23.15
C LEU A 279 -8.15 -8.03 -24.63
N GLN A 280 -6.98 -7.54 -25.05
CA GLN A 280 -6.51 -7.71 -26.43
C GLN A 280 -6.32 -9.18 -26.81
N VAL A 281 -5.69 -9.98 -25.94
CA VAL A 281 -5.58 -11.44 -26.15
C VAL A 281 -6.95 -12.06 -26.36
N ILE A 282 -7.93 -11.74 -25.50
CA ILE A 282 -9.28 -12.29 -25.61
C ILE A 282 -9.95 -11.86 -26.91
N GLN A 283 -9.78 -10.60 -27.34
CA GLN A 283 -10.34 -10.09 -28.59
C GLN A 283 -9.77 -10.80 -29.81
N ILE A 284 -8.44 -10.91 -29.92
CA ILE A 284 -7.78 -11.64 -31.02
C ILE A 284 -8.25 -13.08 -31.08
N LEU A 285 -8.35 -13.78 -29.94
CA LEU A 285 -8.82 -15.16 -29.91
C LEU A 285 -10.30 -15.29 -30.28
N LYS A 286 -11.13 -14.30 -29.97
CA LYS A 286 -12.54 -14.27 -30.42
C LYS A 286 -12.63 -14.07 -31.92
N GLU A 287 -11.93 -13.07 -32.46
CA GLU A 287 -11.90 -12.76 -33.89
C GLU A 287 -11.39 -13.93 -34.74
N LYS A 288 -10.39 -14.66 -34.24
CA LYS A 288 -9.85 -15.87 -34.88
C LYS A 288 -10.69 -17.12 -34.66
N GLY A 289 -11.80 -17.05 -33.92
CA GLY A 289 -12.69 -18.17 -33.67
C GLY A 289 -12.15 -19.23 -32.70
N PHE A 290 -11.08 -18.94 -31.94
CA PHE A 290 -10.48 -19.89 -31.00
C PHE A 290 -11.28 -20.04 -29.70
N LEU A 291 -12.10 -19.04 -29.33
CA LEU A 291 -12.93 -19.12 -28.12
C LEU A 291 -14.31 -19.69 -28.43
N ARG A 292 -14.53 -20.96 -28.07
CA ARG A 292 -15.82 -21.67 -28.22
C ARG A 292 -16.94 -21.16 -27.30
N ARG A 293 -16.62 -20.37 -26.28
CA ARG A 293 -17.57 -19.85 -25.29
C ARG A 293 -17.36 -18.36 -25.09
N ASN A 294 -18.44 -17.64 -24.83
CA ASN A 294 -18.37 -16.26 -24.36
C ASN A 294 -17.77 -16.24 -22.95
N TYR A 295 -16.50 -15.86 -22.86
CA TYR A 295 -15.82 -15.63 -21.59
C TYR A 295 -16.25 -14.29 -21.00
N HIS A 296 -16.72 -14.31 -19.75
CA HIS A 296 -16.89 -13.08 -18.97
C HIS A 296 -15.53 -12.41 -18.78
N LEU A 297 -15.45 -11.13 -19.17
CA LEU A 297 -14.20 -10.36 -19.12
C LEU A 297 -13.61 -10.37 -17.71
N SER A 298 -14.42 -10.13 -16.70
CA SER A 298 -13.99 -10.10 -15.29
C SER A 298 -13.33 -11.41 -14.85
N SER A 299 -13.84 -12.56 -15.29
CA SER A 299 -13.22 -13.86 -14.97
C SER A 299 -11.81 -13.97 -15.55
N ALA A 300 -11.59 -13.52 -16.78
CA ALA A 300 -10.27 -13.57 -17.40
C ALA A 300 -9.30 -12.54 -16.81
N ILE A 301 -9.79 -11.36 -16.43
CA ILE A 301 -8.99 -10.34 -15.72
C ILE A 301 -8.64 -10.79 -14.30
N GLY A 302 -9.51 -11.54 -13.64
CA GLY A 302 -9.30 -12.04 -12.27
C GLY A 302 -8.29 -13.19 -12.15
N MET A 303 -7.93 -13.87 -13.24
CA MET A 303 -6.96 -14.98 -13.19
C MET A 303 -5.58 -14.55 -12.69
N THR A 304 -4.84 -15.49 -12.08
CA THR A 304 -3.40 -15.30 -11.89
C THR A 304 -2.69 -15.24 -13.25
N ASP A 305 -1.50 -14.64 -13.30
CA ASP A 305 -0.77 -14.51 -14.56
C ASP A 305 -0.43 -15.90 -15.15
N SER A 306 -0.07 -16.86 -14.29
CA SER A 306 0.19 -18.26 -14.69
C SER A 306 -1.05 -18.92 -15.30
N MET A 307 -2.22 -18.78 -14.66
CA MET A 307 -3.45 -19.39 -15.17
C MET A 307 -3.92 -18.73 -16.47
N PHE A 308 -3.83 -17.40 -16.56
CA PHE A 308 -4.15 -16.68 -17.79
C PHE A 308 -3.22 -17.12 -18.93
N PHE A 309 -1.92 -17.19 -18.68
CA PHE A 309 -0.93 -17.61 -19.66
C PHE A 309 -1.20 -19.04 -20.15
N LYS A 310 -1.33 -20.01 -19.23
CA LYS A 310 -1.58 -21.43 -19.59
C LYS A 310 -2.86 -21.60 -20.41
N ARG A 311 -3.89 -20.78 -20.17
CA ARG A 311 -5.21 -20.92 -20.79
C ARG A 311 -5.38 -20.16 -22.09
N PHE A 312 -4.88 -18.93 -22.17
CA PHE A 312 -5.17 -18.00 -23.27
C PHE A 312 -3.93 -17.61 -24.08
N VAL A 313 -2.72 -17.83 -23.60
CA VAL A 313 -1.50 -17.43 -24.33
C VAL A 313 -0.77 -18.65 -24.85
N ARG A 314 -0.33 -19.55 -23.96
CA ARG A 314 0.45 -20.75 -24.30
C ARG A 314 -0.14 -21.57 -25.47
N PRO A 315 -1.47 -21.82 -25.54
CA PRO A 315 -2.02 -22.66 -26.60
C PRO A 315 -2.13 -21.98 -27.98
N PHE A 316 -1.92 -20.66 -28.06
CA PHE A 316 -2.27 -19.88 -29.26
C PHE A 316 -1.11 -18.96 -29.67
N GLU A 317 -0.33 -19.39 -30.67
CA GLU A 317 0.82 -18.63 -31.17
C GLU A 317 0.46 -17.23 -31.66
N VAL A 318 -0.74 -17.05 -32.21
CA VAL A 318 -1.24 -15.77 -32.74
C VAL A 318 -1.26 -14.62 -31.73
N VAL A 319 -1.27 -14.92 -30.42
CA VAL A 319 -1.27 -13.88 -29.37
C VAL A 319 0.07 -13.72 -28.65
N HIS A 320 1.08 -14.55 -28.98
CA HIS A 320 2.34 -14.57 -28.26
C HIS A 320 3.09 -13.25 -28.37
N GLU A 321 3.27 -12.73 -29.58
CA GLU A 321 4.00 -11.47 -29.82
C GLU A 321 3.30 -10.27 -29.18
N VAL A 322 1.98 -10.15 -29.38
CA VAL A 322 1.17 -9.06 -28.81
C VAL A 322 1.25 -9.08 -27.28
N TYR A 323 1.06 -10.25 -26.66
CA TYR A 323 1.12 -10.37 -25.21
C TYR A 323 2.52 -10.07 -24.65
N ALA A 324 3.57 -10.51 -25.34
CA ALA A 324 4.97 -10.24 -24.98
C ALA A 324 5.27 -8.73 -25.02
N GLN A 325 4.91 -8.05 -26.11
CA GLN A 325 5.13 -6.62 -26.28
C GLN A 325 4.42 -5.81 -25.20
N MET A 326 3.14 -6.10 -24.94
CA MET A 326 2.36 -5.33 -23.96
C MET A 326 2.78 -5.55 -22.51
N THR A 327 3.30 -6.74 -22.20
CA THR A 327 3.78 -7.06 -20.84
C THR A 327 5.25 -6.70 -20.63
N GLY A 328 5.93 -6.17 -21.67
CA GLY A 328 7.36 -5.87 -21.63
C GLY A 328 8.23 -7.12 -21.38
N SER A 329 7.77 -8.28 -21.84
CA SER A 329 8.44 -9.57 -21.67
C SER A 329 8.95 -10.09 -23.02
N THR A 330 10.01 -10.90 -23.02
CA THR A 330 10.42 -11.64 -24.22
C THR A 330 9.64 -12.96 -24.29
N LEU A 331 9.47 -13.53 -25.49
CA LEU A 331 8.82 -14.84 -25.65
C LEU A 331 9.50 -15.91 -24.78
N GLY A 332 10.84 -15.99 -24.81
CA GLY A 332 11.60 -16.90 -23.96
C GLY A 332 11.27 -16.72 -22.47
N SER A 333 11.23 -15.48 -21.96
CA SER A 333 10.91 -15.22 -20.55
C SER A 333 9.46 -15.61 -20.16
N LEU A 334 8.51 -15.54 -21.10
CA LEU A 334 7.12 -15.95 -20.87
C LEU A 334 7.01 -17.47 -20.68
N PHE A 335 7.70 -18.25 -21.52
CA PHE A 335 7.69 -19.71 -21.44
C PHE A 335 8.52 -20.25 -20.27
N SER A 336 9.65 -19.62 -19.93
CA SER A 336 10.43 -19.99 -18.73
C SER A 336 9.64 -19.74 -17.44
N ARG A 337 8.90 -18.61 -17.35
CA ARG A 337 7.99 -18.35 -16.22
C ARG A 337 6.89 -19.39 -16.13
N GLY A 338 6.34 -19.81 -17.26
CA GLY A 338 5.32 -20.88 -17.31
C GLY A 338 5.79 -22.22 -16.73
N GLN A 339 7.06 -22.58 -16.95
CA GLN A 339 7.69 -23.82 -16.46
C GLN A 339 8.02 -23.78 -14.96
N THR A 340 8.45 -22.63 -14.41
CA THR A 340 8.68 -22.51 -12.95
C THR A 340 7.44 -22.78 -12.10
N PHE A 341 6.23 -22.61 -12.66
CA PHE A 341 4.96 -22.92 -11.99
C PHE A 341 4.46 -24.36 -12.25
N GLU A 342 5.24 -25.23 -12.92
CA GLU A 342 4.93 -26.65 -13.07
C GLU A 342 5.54 -27.51 -11.95
N ASN A 343 6.52 -26.98 -11.19
CA ASN A 343 7.24 -27.71 -10.14
C ASN A 343 6.80 -27.36 -8.70
N LEU A 344 5.66 -26.68 -8.52
CA LEU A 344 5.09 -26.38 -7.20
C LEU A 344 3.84 -27.25 -6.95
N PRO A 345 3.78 -28.02 -5.84
CA PRO A 345 2.59 -28.81 -5.51
C PRO A 345 1.37 -27.90 -5.38
N LEU A 346 0.26 -28.33 -5.97
CA LEU A 346 -1.06 -27.69 -5.86
C LEU A 346 -1.55 -27.74 -4.40
N SER A 347 -1.16 -26.77 -3.55
CA SER A 347 -1.83 -26.55 -2.28
C SER A 347 -3.16 -25.85 -2.53
N ARG A 348 -4.25 -26.59 -2.34
CA ARG A 348 -5.61 -26.07 -2.26
C ARG A 348 -5.72 -25.05 -1.12
N SER A 349 -6.17 -23.84 -1.41
CA SER A 349 -6.97 -23.05 -0.49
C SER A 349 -8.06 -22.32 -1.26
N ALA A 350 -9.19 -23.04 -1.39
CA ALA A 350 -10.49 -22.42 -1.55
C ALA A 350 -10.95 -21.92 -0.17
N GLY A 351 -11.53 -20.74 -0.10
CA GLY A 351 -12.08 -20.19 1.14
C GLY A 351 -12.51 -18.73 1.00
N THR A 352 -13.67 -18.55 0.37
CA THR A 352 -14.69 -17.48 0.54
C THR A 352 -14.30 -16.13 1.16
#